data_AF-K1RCK7-F1
#
_entry.id   AF-K1RCK7-F1
#
_cell.length_a   1.000
_cell.length_b   1.000
_cell.length_c   1.000
_cell.angle_alpha   90.00
_cell.angle_beta   90.00
_cell.angle_gamma   90.00
#
_symmetry.space_group_name_H-M   'P 1'
#
loop_
_entity.id
_entity.type
_entity.pdbx_description
1 polymer ?
#
loop_
_entity_poly.entity_id
_entity_poly.type
_entity_poly.pdbx_seq_one_letter_code
_entity_poly.pdbx_strand_id
1 'polypeptide(L)'
;MRLFDKRTPLQKEWEKLEVQEQRFLQKRSEKRESILNQKLEEKIPPKLQKTLDTAFAKAFALIFEKGTGVIEKTYQRTKLEQDYQVRQYMADVKQNSKSLRSFSKKARDTGTKNLLLSGVSGIGMGVLGIGLPDIPVFTGMILKNIYETALQYGYSYESREEKYFILLLIRGAVSYGDTLCEID
;
A
#
# COMPACT_ATOMS: atom_id res chain seq x y z
N MET A 1 6.20 22.38 32.66
CA MET A 1 6.25 21.18 33.52
C MET A 1 5.87 19.96 32.68
N ARG A 2 6.84 19.11 32.30
CA ARG A 2 6.54 17.86 31.59
C ARG A 2 6.23 16.79 32.64
N LEU A 3 4.95 16.60 32.92
CA LEU A 3 4.47 15.44 33.67
C LEU A 3 5.00 14.18 33.00
N PHE A 4 5.60 13.29 33.80
CA PHE A 4 6.12 12.01 33.33
C PHE A 4 5.00 11.25 32.62
N ASP A 5 5.08 11.25 31.30
CA ASP A 5 4.17 10.51 30.45
C ASP A 5 4.44 9.00 30.66
N LYS A 6 3.55 8.36 31.45
CA LYS A 6 3.63 6.96 31.88
C LYS A 6 3.56 5.95 30.71
N ARG A 7 3.26 6.41 29.50
CA ARG A 7 3.08 5.53 28.35
C ARG A 7 4.40 4.94 27.87
N THR A 8 4.38 3.65 27.52
CA THR A 8 5.53 2.97 26.92
C THR A 8 5.83 3.54 25.52
N PRO A 9 7.07 3.41 25.02
CA PRO A 9 7.39 3.79 23.65
C PRO A 9 6.49 3.14 22.59
N LEU A 10 6.01 1.92 22.86
CA LEU A 10 5.05 1.20 22.02
C LEU A 10 3.68 1.86 22.02
N GLN A 11 3.12 2.15 23.21
CA GLN A 11 1.84 2.84 23.35
C GLN A 11 1.83 4.19 22.63
N LYS A 12 2.93 4.96 22.73
CA LYS A 12 3.04 6.24 22.03
C LYS A 12 3.08 6.12 20.51
N GLU A 13 3.61 5.02 19.98
CA GLU A 13 3.59 4.79 18.53
C GLU A 13 2.24 4.25 18.07
N TRP A 14 1.59 3.41 18.90
CA TRP A 14 0.23 2.93 18.66
C TRP A 14 -0.78 4.07 18.58
N GLU A 15 -0.84 4.95 19.58
CA GLU A 15 -1.73 6.12 19.57
C GLU A 15 -1.49 7.03 18.35
N LYS A 16 -0.22 7.16 17.91
CA LYS A 16 0.09 7.95 16.71
C LYS A 16 -0.45 7.30 15.44
N LEU A 17 -0.45 5.97 15.37
CA LEU A 17 -1.03 5.23 14.26
C LEU A 17 -2.56 5.38 14.27
N GLU A 18 -3.22 5.22 15.41
CA GLU A 18 -4.66 5.43 15.55
C GLU A 18 -5.08 6.84 15.10
N VAL A 19 -4.35 7.88 15.52
CA VAL A 19 -4.63 9.26 15.09
C VAL A 19 -4.40 9.44 13.58
N GLN A 20 -3.41 8.75 12.99
CA GLN A 20 -3.19 8.80 11.54
C GLN A 20 -4.29 8.08 10.76
N GLU A 21 -4.75 6.94 11.26
CA GLU A 21 -5.85 6.16 10.71
C GLU A 21 -7.16 6.94 10.77
N GLN A 22 -7.53 7.49 11.92
CA GLN A 22 -8.73 8.33 12.07
C GLN A 22 -8.71 9.52 11.10
N ARG A 23 -7.57 10.20 10.96
CA ARG A 23 -7.41 11.29 9.99
C ARG A 23 -7.51 10.81 8.54
N PHE A 24 -7.04 9.59 8.25
CA PHE A 24 -7.14 9.00 6.92
C PHE A 24 -8.61 8.68 6.59
N LEU A 25 -9.32 8.01 7.50
CA LEU A 25 -10.72 7.65 7.36
C LEU A 25 -11.60 8.90 7.23
N GLN A 26 -11.41 9.90 8.09
CA GLN A 26 -12.14 11.17 8.00
C GLN A 26 -11.92 11.86 6.64
N LYS A 27 -10.67 11.93 6.17
CA LYS A 27 -10.38 12.49 4.84
C LYS A 27 -11.02 11.70 3.70
N ARG A 28 -11.21 10.39 3.86
CA ARG A 28 -11.79 9.51 2.83
C ARG A 28 -13.31 9.49 2.86
N SER A 29 -13.93 9.71 4.02
CA SER A 29 -15.38 9.89 4.14
C SER A 29 -15.82 11.25 3.58
N GLU A 30 -15.05 12.31 3.82
CA GLU A 30 -15.38 13.67 3.35
C GLU A 30 -15.10 13.89 1.85
N LYS A 31 -14.17 13.16 1.26
CA LYS A 31 -13.71 13.39 -0.11
C LYS A 31 -14.62 12.69 -1.12
N ARG A 32 -15.55 13.44 -1.71
CA ARG A 32 -16.18 13.10 -2.99
C ARG A 32 -15.12 13.02 -4.10
N GLU A 33 -15.37 12.19 -5.10
CA GLU A 33 -14.52 12.01 -6.28
C GLU A 33 -13.96 13.36 -6.78
N SER A 34 -12.66 13.37 -7.12
CA SER A 34 -12.02 14.58 -7.60
C SER A 34 -12.78 15.12 -8.82
N ILE A 35 -12.95 16.44 -8.91
CA ILE A 35 -13.54 17.12 -10.08
C ILE A 35 -12.82 16.69 -11.38
N LEU A 36 -11.53 16.35 -11.29
CA LEU A 36 -10.76 15.79 -12.41
C LEU A 36 -11.21 14.38 -12.80
N ASN A 37 -11.57 13.53 -11.83
CA ASN A 37 -12.10 12.19 -12.09
C ASN A 37 -13.50 12.29 -12.72
N GLN A 38 -14.37 13.17 -12.20
CA GLN A 38 -15.71 13.38 -12.77
C GLN A 38 -15.65 13.85 -14.23
N LYS A 39 -14.78 14.83 -14.53
CA LYS A 39 -14.57 15.30 -15.91
C LYS A 39 -13.91 14.25 -16.83
N LEU A 40 -13.17 13.32 -16.26
CA LEU A 40 -12.55 12.23 -17.00
C LEU A 40 -13.58 11.14 -17.31
N GLU A 41 -14.42 10.78 -16.34
CA GLU A 41 -15.53 9.83 -16.53
C GLU A 41 -16.54 10.32 -17.57
N GLU A 42 -16.89 11.61 -17.57
CA GLU A 42 -17.75 12.21 -18.60
C GLU A 42 -17.20 12.05 -20.02
N LYS A 43 -15.88 11.93 -20.16
CA LYS A 43 -15.18 11.80 -21.45
C LYS A 43 -14.89 10.35 -21.84
N ILE A 44 -15.07 9.40 -20.94
CA ILE A 44 -14.82 7.98 -21.21
C ILE A 44 -16.13 7.34 -21.68
N PRO A 45 -16.19 6.78 -22.90
CA PRO A 45 -17.36 6.05 -23.34
C PRO A 45 -17.66 4.87 -22.40
N PRO A 46 -18.93 4.60 -22.02
CA PRO A 46 -19.28 3.55 -21.06
C PRO A 46 -18.82 2.14 -21.51
N LYS A 47 -18.77 1.89 -22.82
CA LYS A 47 -18.24 0.63 -23.38
C LYS A 47 -16.73 0.48 -23.14
N LEU A 48 -15.98 1.58 -23.15
CA LEU A 48 -14.54 1.57 -22.92
C LEU A 48 -14.24 1.31 -21.45
N GLN A 49 -14.96 1.95 -20.53
CA GLN A 49 -14.84 1.73 -19.09
C GLN A 49 -15.05 0.25 -18.74
N LYS A 50 -16.17 -0.33 -19.16
CA LYS A 50 -16.46 -1.76 -18.92
C LYS A 50 -15.38 -2.70 -19.47
N THR A 51 -14.80 -2.35 -20.61
CA THR A 51 -13.71 -3.14 -21.22
C THR A 51 -12.43 -3.06 -20.40
N LEU A 52 -12.07 -1.86 -19.94
CA LEU A 52 -10.91 -1.63 -19.06
C LEU A 52 -11.08 -2.32 -17.71
N ASP A 53 -12.26 -2.23 -17.09
CA ASP A 53 -12.57 -2.90 -15.83
C ASP A 53 -12.44 -4.42 -15.97
N THR A 54 -12.98 -4.98 -17.07
CA THR A 54 -12.88 -6.41 -17.35
C THR A 54 -11.43 -6.84 -17.58
N ALA A 55 -10.65 -6.03 -18.31
CA ALA A 55 -9.24 -6.30 -18.56
C ALA A 55 -8.43 -6.22 -17.25
N PHE A 56 -8.69 -5.22 -16.41
CA PHE A 56 -8.08 -5.07 -15.09
C PHE A 56 -8.43 -6.23 -14.18
N ALA A 57 -9.70 -6.60 -14.07
CA ALA A 57 -10.13 -7.75 -13.25
C ALA A 57 -9.44 -9.05 -13.69
N LYS A 58 -9.36 -9.31 -15.00
CA LYS A 58 -8.70 -10.51 -15.54
C LYS A 58 -7.19 -10.51 -15.29
N ALA A 59 -6.52 -9.39 -15.55
CA ALA A 59 -5.09 -9.26 -15.31
C ALA A 59 -4.76 -9.36 -13.81
N PHE A 60 -5.56 -8.69 -12.97
CA PHE A 60 -5.47 -8.77 -11.53
C PHE A 60 -5.62 -10.21 -11.03
N ALA A 61 -6.69 -10.90 -11.40
CA ALA A 61 -6.90 -12.29 -10.99
C ALA A 61 -5.74 -13.19 -11.42
N LEU A 62 -5.31 -13.09 -12.69
CA LEU A 62 -4.22 -13.92 -13.23
C LEU A 62 -2.90 -13.68 -12.48
N ILE A 63 -2.53 -12.43 -12.26
CA ILE A 63 -1.26 -12.07 -11.61
C ILE A 63 -1.34 -12.34 -10.10
N PHE A 64 -2.48 -12.11 -9.46
CA PHE A 64 -2.67 -12.36 -8.04
C PHE A 64 -2.63 -13.86 -7.71
N GLU A 65 -3.19 -14.70 -8.57
CA GLU A 65 -3.18 -16.16 -8.38
C GLU A 65 -1.85 -16.79 -8.76
N LYS A 66 -1.24 -16.38 -9.89
CA LYS A 66 -0.12 -17.10 -10.52
C LYS A 66 1.14 -16.26 -10.72
N GLY A 67 1.06 -14.95 -10.52
CA GLY A 67 2.14 -14.00 -10.81
C GLY A 67 3.16 -13.84 -9.68
N THR A 68 2.92 -14.36 -8.47
CA THR A 68 3.80 -14.19 -7.30
C THR A 68 5.25 -14.57 -7.60
N GLY A 69 5.50 -15.74 -8.21
CA GLY A 69 6.86 -16.18 -8.51
C GLY A 69 7.59 -15.36 -9.58
N VAL A 70 6.87 -14.64 -10.45
CA VAL A 70 7.48 -13.68 -11.39
C VAL A 70 7.78 -12.37 -10.69
N ILE A 71 6.84 -11.89 -9.87
CA ILE A 71 6.98 -10.65 -9.09
C ILE A 71 8.16 -10.75 -8.11
N GLU A 72 8.35 -11.90 -7.45
CA GLU A 72 9.46 -12.12 -6.52
C GLU A 72 10.83 -11.97 -7.18
N LYS A 73 10.96 -12.30 -8.46
CA LYS A 73 12.23 -12.12 -9.18
C LYS A 73 12.62 -10.64 -9.35
N THR A 74 11.69 -9.73 -9.12
CA THR A 74 11.90 -8.28 -9.27
C THR A 74 12.45 -7.61 -8.02
N TYR A 75 12.65 -8.35 -6.92
CA TYR A 75 13.25 -7.83 -5.68
C TYR A 75 14.02 -8.92 -4.91
N GLN A 76 14.81 -8.52 -3.92
CA GLN A 76 15.66 -9.43 -3.15
C GLN A 76 14.93 -9.91 -1.88
N ARG A 77 14.03 -10.89 -2.00
CA ARG A 77 13.21 -11.40 -0.88
C ARG A 77 14.03 -11.74 0.37
N THR A 78 15.03 -12.60 0.24
CA THR A 78 15.88 -13.05 1.37
C THR A 78 16.55 -11.88 2.09
N LYS A 79 16.99 -10.86 1.35
CA LYS A 79 17.58 -9.66 1.93
C LYS A 79 16.56 -8.85 2.73
N LEU A 80 15.32 -8.74 2.25
CA LEU A 80 14.25 -8.05 2.97
C LEU A 80 13.90 -8.76 4.28
N GLU A 81 13.86 -10.09 4.27
CA GLU A 81 13.63 -10.92 5.46
C GLU A 81 14.78 -10.79 6.48
N GLN A 82 16.03 -10.82 6.02
CA GLN A 82 17.21 -10.59 6.87
C GLN A 82 17.22 -9.16 7.45
N ASP A 83 16.97 -8.15 6.63
CA ASP A 83 16.85 -6.75 7.07
C ASP A 83 15.74 -6.59 8.13
N TYR A 84 14.64 -7.33 8.00
CA TYR A 84 13.58 -7.38 9.02
C TYR A 84 14.08 -7.99 10.33
N GLN A 85 14.73 -9.15 10.30
CA GLN A 85 15.25 -9.82 11.50
C GLN A 85 16.22 -8.91 12.28
N VAL A 86 17.10 -8.20 11.57
CA VAL A 86 18.00 -7.21 12.17
C VAL A 86 17.21 -6.09 12.85
N ARG A 87 16.16 -5.56 12.21
CA ARG A 87 15.31 -4.51 12.81
C ARG A 87 14.52 -5.02 14.01
N GLN A 88 13.98 -6.23 13.95
CA GLN A 88 13.29 -6.87 15.06
C GLN A 88 14.21 -7.01 16.27
N TYR A 89 15.40 -7.58 16.07
CA TYR A 89 16.41 -7.65 17.12
C TYR A 89 16.75 -6.28 17.71
N MET A 90 16.94 -5.26 16.87
CA MET A 90 17.18 -3.90 17.35
C MET A 90 16.01 -3.31 18.14
N ALA A 91 14.76 -3.65 17.78
CA ALA A 91 13.58 -3.22 18.50
C ALA A 91 13.46 -3.92 19.86
N ASP A 92 13.75 -5.21 19.91
CA ASP A 92 13.71 -6.01 21.13
C ASP A 92 14.78 -5.57 22.13
N VAL A 93 15.98 -5.22 21.64
CA VAL A 93 17.10 -4.76 22.48
C VAL A 93 16.90 -3.31 22.94
N LYS A 94 16.48 -2.40 22.05
CA LYS A 94 16.43 -0.96 22.36
C LYS A 94 15.11 -0.48 22.95
N GLN A 95 14.01 -1.19 22.65
CA GLN A 95 12.65 -0.94 23.13
C GLN A 95 12.22 0.53 23.11
N ASN A 96 12.61 1.29 22.07
CA ASN A 96 12.34 2.71 21.98
C ASN A 96 11.61 3.08 20.68
N SER A 97 11.03 4.28 20.64
CA SER A 97 10.22 4.71 19.49
C SER A 97 11.03 4.79 18.19
N LYS A 98 12.35 5.00 18.24
CA LYS A 98 13.19 5.07 17.02
C LYS A 98 13.35 3.69 16.39
N SER A 99 13.53 2.63 17.18
CA SER A 99 13.58 1.26 16.66
C SER A 99 12.21 0.81 16.14
N LEU A 100 11.12 1.16 16.82
CA LEU A 100 9.76 0.84 16.36
C LEU A 100 9.39 1.57 15.05
N ARG A 101 9.83 2.82 14.87
CA ARG A 101 9.62 3.57 13.61
C ARG A 101 10.46 3.09 12.44
N SER A 102 11.47 2.25 12.67
CA SER A 102 12.37 1.82 11.61
C SER A 102 11.65 0.97 10.55
N PHE A 103 10.66 0.18 10.98
CA PHE A 103 9.81 -0.64 10.09
C PHE A 103 8.99 0.26 9.15
N SER A 104 8.21 1.18 9.72
CA SER A 104 7.35 2.08 8.94
C SER A 104 8.15 3.02 8.05
N LYS A 105 9.31 3.51 8.52
CA LYS A 105 10.23 4.29 7.70
C LYS A 105 10.71 3.49 6.49
N LYS A 106 11.17 2.26 6.68
CA LYS A 106 11.69 1.43 5.58
C LYS A 106 10.59 1.03 4.59
N ALA A 107 9.40 0.68 5.08
CA ALA A 107 8.23 0.40 4.24
C ALA A 107 7.90 1.62 3.36
N ARG A 108 7.86 2.82 3.95
CA ARG A 108 7.62 4.07 3.22
C ARG A 108 8.71 4.41 2.22
N ASP A 109 9.98 4.23 2.58
CA ASP A 109 11.12 4.47 1.68
C ASP A 109 11.08 3.52 0.49
N THR A 110 10.73 2.25 0.70
CA THR A 110 10.59 1.23 -0.35
C THR A 110 9.42 1.56 -1.28
N GLY A 111 8.25 1.87 -0.71
CA GLY A 111 7.08 2.29 -1.49
C GLY A 111 7.35 3.55 -2.30
N THR A 112 8.07 4.52 -1.73
CA THR A 112 8.44 5.77 -2.43
C THR A 112 9.43 5.50 -3.57
N LYS A 113 10.43 4.63 -3.37
CA LYS A 113 11.36 4.24 -4.43
C LYS A 113 10.63 3.55 -5.58
N ASN A 114 9.77 2.58 -5.27
CA ASN A 114 8.97 1.92 -6.29
C ASN A 114 8.08 2.91 -7.01
N LEU A 115 7.39 3.80 -6.29
CA LEU A 115 6.55 4.84 -6.87
C LEU A 115 7.33 5.77 -7.82
N LEU A 116 8.53 6.18 -7.42
CA LEU A 116 9.43 7.02 -8.23
C LEU A 116 9.94 6.27 -9.47
N LEU A 117 10.35 5.01 -9.32
CA LEU A 117 10.73 4.13 -10.45
C LEU A 117 9.57 3.93 -11.43
N SER A 118 8.34 4.01 -10.93
CA SER A 118 7.10 3.89 -11.72
C SER A 118 6.67 5.21 -12.38
N GLY A 119 7.32 6.34 -12.04
CA GLY A 119 6.93 7.67 -12.51
C GLY A 119 5.58 8.19 -11.99
N VAL A 120 5.02 7.56 -10.94
CA VAL A 120 3.68 7.90 -10.41
C VAL A 120 3.80 8.90 -9.26
N SER A 121 4.28 10.11 -9.55
CA SER A 121 4.29 11.19 -8.58
C SER A 121 2.89 11.80 -8.42
N GLY A 122 2.05 11.15 -7.59
CA GLY A 122 0.98 11.75 -6.76
C GLY A 122 -0.20 12.50 -7.40
N ILE A 123 -0.16 12.93 -8.67
CA ILE A 123 -1.25 13.69 -9.35
C ILE A 123 -1.50 13.20 -10.79
N GLY A 124 -0.61 12.41 -11.36
CA GLY A 124 -0.77 11.83 -12.69
C GLY A 124 0.51 11.14 -13.13
N MET A 125 0.36 10.14 -13.97
CA MET A 125 1.44 9.43 -14.68
C MET A 125 2.09 10.34 -15.74
N GLY A 126 2.67 11.49 -15.32
CA GLY A 126 2.93 12.60 -16.24
C GLY A 126 4.24 13.37 -16.07
N VAL A 127 5.21 12.94 -15.25
CA VAL A 127 6.46 13.73 -15.05
C VAL A 127 7.74 13.03 -15.54
N LEU A 128 7.67 11.84 -16.16
CA LEU A 128 8.87 11.18 -16.72
C LEU A 128 8.78 10.72 -18.19
N GLY A 129 7.71 11.04 -18.93
CA GLY A 129 7.68 10.83 -20.38
C GLY A 129 7.59 9.37 -20.88
N ILE A 130 7.24 8.40 -20.01
CA ILE A 130 7.16 6.97 -20.36
C ILE A 130 5.73 6.49 -20.68
N GLY A 131 4.69 7.28 -20.37
CA GLY A 131 3.29 6.94 -20.64
C GLY A 131 2.65 6.04 -19.57
N LEU A 132 1.35 5.74 -19.74
CA LEU A 132 0.55 4.90 -18.85
C LEU A 132 0.97 3.42 -19.03
N PRO A 133 1.44 2.71 -17.98
CA PRO A 133 1.79 1.30 -18.09
C PRO A 133 0.57 0.47 -18.49
N ASP A 134 0.80 -0.63 -19.20
CA ASP A 134 -0.29 -1.55 -19.50
C ASP A 134 -0.84 -2.18 -18.20
N ILE A 135 -2.09 -2.64 -18.27
CA ILE A 135 -2.82 -3.14 -17.10
C ILE A 135 -2.04 -4.26 -16.36
N PRO A 136 -1.47 -5.29 -17.03
CA PRO A 136 -0.67 -6.30 -16.36
C PRO A 136 0.56 -5.76 -15.61
N VAL A 137 1.34 -4.88 -16.23
CA VAL A 137 2.52 -4.29 -15.59
C VAL A 137 2.10 -3.47 -14.37
N PHE A 138 1.06 -2.64 -14.52
CA PHE A 138 0.51 -1.84 -13.43
C PHE A 138 0.05 -2.70 -12.25
N THR A 139 -0.71 -3.77 -12.51
CA THR A 139 -1.13 -4.73 -11.48
C THR A 139 0.07 -5.39 -10.79
N GLY A 140 1.05 -5.87 -11.55
CA GLY A 140 2.25 -6.49 -10.99
C GLY A 140 3.00 -5.56 -10.05
N MET A 141 3.04 -4.27 -10.38
CA MET A 141 3.68 -3.24 -9.55
C MET A 141 2.91 -2.98 -8.25
N ILE A 142 1.56 -2.95 -8.26
CA ILE A 142 0.77 -2.86 -7.03
C ILE A 142 1.10 -4.03 -6.10
N LEU A 143 1.06 -5.25 -6.62
CA LEU A 143 1.31 -6.45 -5.83
C LEU A 143 2.75 -6.52 -5.33
N LYS A 144 3.74 -6.16 -6.16
CA LYS A 144 5.14 -6.02 -5.74
C LYS A 144 5.27 -5.11 -4.52
N ASN A 145 4.64 -3.93 -4.56
CA ASN A 145 4.70 -2.97 -3.46
C ASN A 145 4.10 -3.52 -2.16
N ILE A 146 2.96 -4.23 -2.28
CA ILE A 146 2.30 -4.86 -1.13
C ILE A 146 3.19 -5.97 -0.54
N TYR A 147 3.76 -6.83 -1.39
CA TYR A 147 4.65 -7.92 -0.97
C TYR A 147 5.92 -7.40 -0.30
N GLU A 148 6.59 -6.41 -0.90
CA GLU A 148 7.75 -5.79 -0.26
C GLU A 148 7.37 -5.15 1.07
N THR A 149 6.20 -4.51 1.17
CA THR A 149 5.69 -3.94 2.43
C THR A 149 5.46 -5.03 3.48
N ALA A 150 4.82 -6.14 3.13
CA ALA A 150 4.61 -7.28 4.02
C ALA A 150 5.94 -7.80 4.57
N LEU A 151 6.94 -8.00 3.70
CA LEU A 151 8.28 -8.43 4.11
C LEU A 151 8.99 -7.40 4.99
N GLN A 152 8.79 -6.09 4.78
CA GLN A 152 9.37 -5.08 5.68
C GLN A 152 8.83 -5.20 7.12
N TYR A 153 7.64 -5.76 7.30
CA TYR A 153 7.01 -6.03 8.59
C TYR A 153 7.13 -7.49 9.05
N GLY A 154 7.77 -8.37 8.26
CA GLY A 154 7.97 -9.78 8.60
C GLY A 154 6.78 -10.69 8.31
N TYR A 155 5.81 -10.22 7.51
CA TYR A 155 4.64 -11.02 7.11
C TYR A 155 4.87 -11.70 5.75
N SER A 156 4.28 -12.89 5.61
CA SER A 156 4.14 -13.57 4.32
C SER A 156 2.99 -12.94 3.52
N TYR A 157 2.89 -13.32 2.25
CA TYR A 157 1.79 -12.95 1.35
C TYR A 157 1.25 -14.16 0.57
N GLU A 158 1.68 -15.37 0.93
CA GLU A 158 1.41 -16.59 0.18
C GLU A 158 0.21 -17.37 0.71
N SER A 159 -0.04 -17.33 2.03
CA SER A 159 -1.15 -18.08 2.63
C SER A 159 -2.49 -17.54 2.14
N ARG A 160 -3.53 -18.37 2.25
CA ARG A 160 -4.88 -17.97 1.85
C ARG A 160 -5.37 -16.77 2.65
N GLU A 161 -5.05 -16.74 3.94
CA GLU A 161 -5.41 -15.70 4.88
C GLU A 161 -4.72 -14.38 4.51
N GLU A 162 -3.43 -14.42 4.20
CA GLU A 162 -2.67 -13.24 3.79
C GLU A 162 -3.13 -12.72 2.43
N LYS A 163 -3.42 -13.61 1.48
CA LYS A 163 -4.01 -13.21 0.19
C LYS A 163 -5.37 -12.54 0.39
N TYR A 164 -6.22 -13.09 1.25
CA TYR A 164 -7.50 -12.46 1.58
C TYR A 164 -7.30 -11.08 2.22
N PHE A 165 -6.36 -10.96 3.15
CA PHE A 165 -6.01 -9.69 3.78
C PHE A 165 -5.51 -8.65 2.77
N ILE A 166 -4.70 -9.04 1.79
CA ILE A 166 -4.27 -8.16 0.70
C ILE A 166 -5.45 -7.63 -0.11
N LEU A 167 -6.44 -8.47 -0.41
CA LEU A 167 -7.66 -8.03 -1.09
C LEU A 167 -8.44 -7.00 -0.25
N LEU A 168 -8.54 -7.22 1.06
CA LEU A 168 -9.17 -6.26 1.97
C LEU A 168 -8.39 -4.94 2.04
N LEU A 169 -7.06 -4.99 2.09
CA LEU A 169 -6.20 -3.80 2.07
C LEU A 169 -6.40 -2.99 0.79
N ILE A 170 -6.46 -3.65 -0.37
CA ILE A 170 -6.72 -2.98 -1.65
C ILE A 170 -8.11 -2.38 -1.65
N ARG A 171 -9.14 -3.14 -1.22
CA ARG A 171 -10.52 -2.66 -1.10
C ARG A 171 -10.60 -1.41 -0.23
N GLY A 172 -10.07 -1.46 0.99
CA GLY A 172 -10.05 -0.31 1.90
C GLY A 172 -9.29 0.90 1.34
N ALA A 173 -8.21 0.67 0.57
CA ALA A 173 -7.45 1.75 -0.05
C ALA A 173 -8.19 2.46 -1.20
N VAL A 174 -9.09 1.75 -1.90
CA VAL A 174 -9.89 2.30 -3.02
C VAL A 174 -11.28 2.76 -2.61
N SER A 175 -11.77 2.41 -1.42
CA SER A 175 -13.07 2.87 -0.92
C SER A 175 -13.09 4.34 -0.51
N TYR A 176 -14.26 4.97 -0.65
CA TYR A 176 -14.56 6.36 -0.29
C TYR A 176 -16.06 6.53 -0.02
N GLY A 177 -16.41 7.57 0.76
CA GLY A 177 -17.82 7.85 1.11
C GLY A 177 -18.53 6.63 1.70
N ASP A 178 -19.74 6.34 1.22
CA ASP A 178 -20.59 5.27 1.75
C ASP A 178 -19.93 3.87 1.66
N THR A 179 -19.15 3.62 0.62
CA THR A 179 -18.44 2.32 0.44
C THR A 179 -17.30 2.10 1.44
N LEU A 180 -16.84 3.16 2.12
CA LEU A 180 -15.86 3.05 3.21
C LEU A 180 -16.57 2.69 4.51
N CYS A 181 -17.74 3.26 4.78
CA CYS A 181 -18.55 2.99 5.97
C CYS A 181 -19.07 1.54 6.03
N GLU A 182 -19.16 0.86 4.88
CA GLU A 182 -19.56 -0.55 4.78
C GLU A 182 -18.43 -1.56 5.06
N ILE A 183 -17.20 -1.08 5.29
CA ILE A 183 -16.00 -1.92 5.51
C ILE A 183 -15.62 -2.00 7.00
N ASP A 184 -16.06 -1.03 7.81
CA ASP A 184 -15.97 -1.07 9.29
C ASP A 184 -16.97 -2.06 9.90
#